data_AF-A0A498C8R9-F1
#
_entry.id   AF-A0A498C8R9-F1
#
_cell.length_a   1.000
_cell.length_b   1.000
_cell.length_c   1.000
_cell.angle_alpha   90.00
_cell.angle_beta   90.00
_cell.angle_gamma   90.00
#
_symmetry.space_group_name_H-M   'P 1'
#
loop_
_entity.id
_entity.type
_entity.pdbx_description
1 polymer ?
#
loop_
_entity_poly.entity_id
_entity_poly.type
_entity_poly.pdbx_seq_one_letter_code
_entity_poly.pdbx_strand_id
1 'polypeptide(L)' 'MTEASKRSTIYLDAQLHAALKLKAAHSNRTISDIVNQAVREALAEDQEDLAAFEERVAEPTLSYEALLDDLKAHGKL' A
#
# COMPACT_ATOMS: atom_id res chain seq x y z
N MET A 1 -11.22 14.42 21.87
CA MET A 1 -11.56 15.59 21.04
C MET A 1 -11.96 15.07 19.67
N THR A 2 -13.19 15.26 19.25
CA THR A 2 -13.59 15.06 17.85
C THR A 2 -12.91 16.16 17.04
N GLU A 3 -11.71 15.89 16.52
CA GLU A 3 -11.11 16.83 15.57
C GLU A 3 -12.05 16.97 14.37
N ALA A 4 -12.52 18.19 14.15
CA ALA A 4 -13.33 18.53 13.00
C ALA A 4 -12.52 18.28 11.72
N SER A 5 -13.18 17.77 10.69
CA SER A 5 -12.54 17.59 9.38
C SER A 5 -11.94 18.91 8.88
N LYS A 6 -10.66 18.87 8.50
CA LYS A 6 -9.98 20.03 7.91
C LYS A 6 -10.22 20.05 6.41
N ARG A 7 -10.71 21.18 5.88
CA ARG A 7 -10.93 21.36 4.44
C ARG A 7 -9.59 21.43 3.72
N SER A 8 -9.43 20.60 2.70
CA SER A 8 -8.29 20.60 1.78
C SER A 8 -8.77 20.75 0.35
N THR A 9 -7.98 21.42 -0.49
CA THR A 9 -8.22 21.54 -1.93
C THR A 9 -7.11 20.80 -2.65
N ILE A 10 -7.47 19.88 -3.54
CA ILE A 10 -6.55 19.06 -4.32
C ILE A 10 -6.90 19.15 -5.79
N TYR A 11 -5.89 19.05 -6.64
CA TYR A 11 -6.09 18.90 -8.08
C TYR A 11 -6.15 17.41 -8.42
N LEU A 12 -7.15 17.03 -9.21
CA LEU A 12 -7.29 15.69 -9.77
C LEU A 12 -7.24 15.80 -11.29
N ASP A 13 -6.61 14.83 -11.94
CA ASP A 13 -6.74 14.69 -13.39
C ASP A 13 -8.22 14.61 -13.80
N ALA A 14 -8.57 15.16 -14.96
CA ALA A 14 -9.95 15.26 -15.41
C ALA A 14 -10.62 13.88 -15.59
N GLN A 15 -9.88 12.90 -16.12
CA GLN A 15 -10.39 11.54 -16.30
C GLN A 15 -10.50 10.83 -14.95
N LEU A 16 -9.52 11.03 -14.06
CA LEU A 16 -9.55 10.47 -12.71
C LEU A 16 -10.72 11.01 -11.88
N HIS A 17 -10.97 12.31 -11.94
CA HIS A 17 -12.11 12.94 -11.28
C HIS A 17 -13.45 12.38 -11.80
N ALA A 18 -13.58 12.18 -13.12
CA ALA A 18 -14.77 11.57 -13.71
C ALA A 18 -14.99 10.13 -13.22
N ALA A 19 -13.92 9.32 -13.18
CA ALA A 19 -13.97 7.95 -12.65
C ALA A 19 -14.34 7.93 -11.16
N LEU A 20 -13.75 8.80 -10.34
CA LEU A 20 -14.07 8.94 -8.92
C LEU A 20 -15.53 9.34 -8.70
N LYS A 21 -16.06 10.25 -9.51
CA LYS A 21 -17.48 10.64 -9.45
C LYS A 21 -18.41 9.46 -9.72
N LEU A 22 -18.08 8.62 -10.70
CA LEU A 22 -18.86 7.41 -10.99
C LEU A 22 -18.76 6.39 -9.84
N LYS A 23 -17.56 6.15 -9.30
CA LYS A 23 -17.34 5.27 -8.14
C LYS A 23 -18.10 5.75 -6.91
N ALA A 24 -18.08 7.06 -6.64
CA ALA A 24 -18.82 7.70 -5.55
C ALA A 24 -20.32 7.43 -5.66
N ALA A 25 -20.90 7.67 -6.84
CA ALA A 25 -22.32 7.40 -7.09
C ALA A 25 -22.68 5.92 -6.94
N HIS A 26 -21.88 5.02 -7.53
CA HIS A 26 -22.10 3.57 -7.46
C HIS A 26 -21.99 3.02 -6.03
N SER A 27 -21.05 3.54 -5.23
CA SER A 27 -20.80 3.08 -3.87
C SER A 27 -21.62 3.79 -2.80
N ASN A 28 -22.46 4.77 -3.18
CA ASN A 28 -23.18 5.64 -2.27
C ASN A 28 -22.26 6.32 -1.22
N ARG A 29 -21.09 6.78 -1.68
CA ARG A 29 -20.07 7.47 -0.86
C ARG A 29 -19.72 8.82 -1.46
N THR A 30 -19.17 9.72 -0.67
CA THR A 30 -18.63 10.98 -1.22
C THR A 30 -17.24 10.76 -1.83
N ILE A 31 -16.83 11.65 -2.75
CA ILE A 31 -15.45 11.66 -3.28
C ILE A 31 -14.45 11.85 -2.13
N SER A 32 -14.75 12.72 -1.17
CA SER A 32 -13.91 12.95 0.01
C SER A 32 -13.72 11.69 0.84
N ASP A 33 -14.78 10.89 1.06
CA ASP A 33 -14.67 9.63 1.81
C ASP A 33 -13.82 8.60 1.08
N ILE A 34 -13.90 8.55 -0.24
CA ILE A 34 -13.09 7.64 -1.05
C ILE A 34 -11.62 8.07 -1.01
N VAL A 35 -11.34 9.36 -1.18
CA VAL A 35 -9.96 9.89 -1.14
C VAL A 35 -9.37 9.70 0.26
N ASN A 36 -10.10 10.04 1.31
CA ASN A 36 -9.62 9.86 2.69
C ASN A 36 -9.35 8.38 3.01
N GLN A 37 -10.18 7.46 2.52
CA GLN A 37 -9.95 6.04 2.69
C GLN A 37 -8.68 5.58 1.97
N ALA A 38 -8.52 5.96 0.69
CA ALA A 38 -7.34 5.60 -0.08
C ALA A 38 -6.03 6.11 0.55
N VAL A 39 -6.04 7.33 1.10
CA VAL A 39 -4.88 7.88 1.83
C VAL A 39 -4.59 7.09 3.11
N ARG A 40 -5.62 6.65 3.85
CA ARG A 40 -5.42 5.83 5.05
C ARG A 40 -4.87 4.45 4.71
N GLU A 41 -5.37 3.84 3.64
CA GLU A 41 -4.90 2.53 3.15
C GLU A 41 -3.42 2.63 2.75
N ALA A 42 -3.04 3.63 1.97
CA ALA A 42 -1.63 3.85 1.60
C ALA A 42 -0.71 4.03 2.83
N LEU A 43 -1.14 4.82 3.83
CA LEU A 43 -0.36 5.00 5.07
C LEU A 43 -0.28 3.72 5.93
N ALA A 44 -1.31 2.88 5.88
CA ALA A 44 -1.31 1.60 6.57
C ALA A 44 -0.36 0.60 5.90
N GLU A 45 -0.38 0.54 4.56
CA GLU A 45 0.55 -0.26 3.75
C GLU A 45 2.01 0.14 4.06
N ASP A 46 2.31 1.44 4.08
CA ASP A 46 3.65 1.93 4.45
C ASP A 46 4.07 1.45 5.85
N GLN A 47 3.13 1.40 6.81
CA GLN A 47 3.41 0.94 8.17
C GLN A 47 3.60 -0.58 8.25
N GLU A 48 2.87 -1.35 7.44
CA GLU A 48 3.04 -2.79 7.29
C GLU A 48 4.40 -3.14 6.68
N ASP A 49 4.85 -2.38 5.68
CA ASP A 49 6.18 -2.54 5.08
C ASP A 49 7.28 -2.30 6.11
N LEU A 50 7.18 -1.23 6.91
CA LEU A 50 8.14 -0.96 7.99
C LEU A 50 8.17 -2.10 9.03
N ALA A 51 7.00 -2.62 9.42
CA ALA A 51 6.92 -3.74 10.35
C ALA A 51 7.53 -5.02 9.76
N ALA A 52 7.32 -5.29 8.47
CA ALA A 52 7.93 -6.42 7.79
C ALA A 52 9.47 -6.29 7.74
N PHE A 53 10.01 -5.10 7.57
CA PHE A 53 11.46 -4.89 7.69
C PHE A 53 11.96 -5.19 9.10
N GLU A 54 11.26 -4.72 10.14
CA GLU A 54 11.62 -4.94 11.54
C GLU A 54 11.60 -6.44 11.92
N GLU A 55 10.57 -7.18 11.52
CA GLU A 55 10.45 -8.62 11.77
C GLU A 55 11.61 -9.41 11.11
N ARG A 56 12.02 -8.98 9.92
CA ARG A 56 13.03 -9.65 9.11
C ARG A 56 14.47 -9.26 9.45
N VAL A 57 14.69 -8.34 10.39
CA VAL A 57 16.06 -7.97 10.83
C VAL A 57 16.85 -9.18 11.34
N ALA A 58 16.18 -10.15 11.95
CA ALA A 58 16.81 -11.36 12.46
C ALA A 58 16.99 -12.47 11.40
N GLU A 59 16.46 -12.29 10.18
CA GLU A 59 16.63 -13.28 9.12
C GLU A 59 18.12 -13.34 8.68
N PRO A 60 18.72 -14.53 8.63
CA PRO A 60 20.09 -14.67 8.16
C PRO A 60 20.16 -14.34 6.66
N THR A 61 21.21 -13.62 6.27
CA THR A 61 21.51 -13.40 4.85
C THR A 61 22.02 -14.69 4.22
N LEU A 62 21.45 -15.09 3.08
CA LEU A 62 21.92 -16.23 2.29
C LEU A 62 22.96 -15.76 1.26
N SER A 63 24.14 -16.36 1.23
CA SER A 63 25.13 -16.06 0.20
C SER A 63 24.71 -16.63 -1.15
N TYR A 64 25.28 -16.09 -2.23
CA TYR A 64 24.98 -16.59 -3.57
C TYR A 64 25.46 -18.04 -3.75
N GLU A 65 26.61 -18.42 -3.19
CA GLU A 65 27.07 -19.82 -3.22
C GLU A 65 26.10 -20.74 -2.49
N ALA A 66 25.65 -20.36 -1.29
CA ALA A 66 24.71 -21.16 -0.50
C ALA A 66 23.37 -21.33 -1.22
N LEU A 67 22.90 -20.31 -1.94
CA LEU A 67 21.72 -20.42 -2.80
C LEU A 67 21.93 -21.39 -3.96
N LEU A 68 23.09 -21.37 -4.64
CA LEU A 68 23.37 -22.27 -5.76
C LEU A 68 23.47 -23.73 -5.31
N ASP A 69 24.06 -23.98 -4.14
CA ASP A 69 24.16 -25.32 -3.57
C ASP A 69 22.78 -25.86 -3.17
N ASP A 70 21.91 -25.03 -2.59
CA ASP A 70 20.51 -25.39 -2.29
C ASP A 70 19.72 -25.75 -3.56
N LEU A 71 19.86 -24.94 -4.62
CA LEU A 71 19.19 -25.17 -5.91
C LEU A 71 19.65 -26.49 -6.56
N LYS A 72 20.95 -26.81 -6.51
CA LYS A 72 21.48 -28.10 -6.98
C LYS A 72 20.96 -29.26 -6.13
N ALA A 73 20.94 -29.11 -4.81
CA ALA A 73 20.45 -30.14 -3.89
C ALA A 73 18.96 -30.46 -4.12
N HIS A 74 18.21 -29.53 -4.69
CA HIS A 74 16.79 -29.69 -5.00
C HIS A 74 16.50 -29.91 -6.50
N GLY A 75 17.53 -30.19 -7.31
CA GLY A 75 17.39 -30.53 -8.73
C GLY A 75 16.83 -29.41 -9.59
N LYS A 76 16.96 -28.15 -9.15
CA LYS A 76 16.57 -26.96 -9.91
C LYS A 76 17.72 -26.42 -10.77
N LEU A 77 18.93 -26.93 -10.53
CA LEU A 77 20.17 -26.77 -11.30
C LEU A 77 20.86 -28.14 -11.41
#